data_AF-A0A6J4LCD4-F1
#
_entry.id   AF-A0A6J4LCD4-F1
#
_cell.length_a   1.000
_cell.length_b   1.000
_cell.length_c   1.000
_cell.angle_alpha   90.00
_cell.angle_beta   90.00
_cell.angle_gamma   90.00
#
_symmetry.space_group_name_H-M   'P 1'
#
loop_
_entity.id
_entity.type
_entity.pdbx_description
1 polymer ?
#
loop_
_entity_poly.entity_id
_entity_poly.type
_entity_poly.pdbx_seq_one_letter_code
_entity_poly.pdbx_strand_id
1 'polypeptide(L)'
;RDDIGIELAMQYNDSYADTTFSFVNNINTHEGGTHLTGFKSALTRVVNQYVQKSNALNKKDKDITLSGDDVREGLTAVLSVKVREPQFEGQTKTKLGNGEVEGAVRSVVNELLTTFLEERPKIANAVVEKAVSAARAREAARKARDLTRKKSGLEIGNLPGKLADCTWNDPALCEVYLVEGDSAGGTAKMGRNRYSQAILPLRGKIINVEKARIDKVLSNEEIRTIITAIGCGIREEFDLAKARYHKIVIMTDADVDGAHIRTLLLTFFFRQMPELIEAGYIYIAQPPLFQIKKGKEEFYAYDERERDEIATRLGNGDKSAPAIQRYKGLGEMNAKQLWETTMDPDRRTILKVTIDDAVLADQIFQTLMGDVVDPRRLFIEQNARFVSNLDV
;
A
#
# COMPACT_ATOMS: atom_id res chain seq x y z
N ARG A 1 31.35 20.81 -20.32
CA ARG A 1 30.97 22.24 -20.27
C ARG A 1 31.67 22.84 -19.06
N ASP A 2 32.31 23.99 -19.17
CA ASP A 2 33.02 24.64 -18.04
C ASP A 2 34.02 23.70 -17.34
N ASP A 3 34.85 22.97 -18.09
CA ASP A 3 35.80 21.95 -17.59
C ASP A 3 35.19 20.77 -16.80
N ILE A 4 33.86 20.64 -16.78
CA ILE A 4 33.13 19.53 -16.19
C ILE A 4 32.74 18.53 -17.27
N GLY A 5 33.13 17.26 -17.09
CA GLY A 5 32.70 16.15 -17.94
C GLY A 5 31.32 15.66 -17.51
N ILE A 6 30.37 15.53 -18.44
CA ILE A 6 28.98 15.15 -18.14
C ILE A 6 28.58 14.05 -19.11
N GLU A 7 28.17 12.91 -18.57
CA GLU A 7 27.66 11.76 -19.32
C GLU A 7 26.29 11.40 -18.74
N LEU A 8 25.27 11.34 -19.59
CA LEU A 8 23.89 11.01 -19.21
C LEU A 8 23.34 9.98 -20.18
N ALA A 9 22.82 8.88 -19.62
CA ALA A 9 21.99 7.93 -20.33
C ALA A 9 20.61 7.90 -19.67
N MET A 10 19.54 7.91 -20.47
CA MET A 10 18.17 7.87 -19.95
C MET A 10 17.24 7.11 -20.88
N GLN A 11 16.28 6.40 -20.29
CA GLN A 11 15.27 5.63 -21.00
C GLN A 11 13.97 5.62 -20.19
N TYR A 12 12.84 5.83 -20.86
CA TYR A 12 11.53 5.60 -20.25
C TYR A 12 11.11 4.15 -20.43
N ASN A 13 10.38 3.64 -19.46
CA ASN A 13 9.75 2.33 -19.47
C ASN A 13 8.25 2.46 -19.12
N ASP A 14 7.53 1.35 -19.11
CA ASP A 14 6.08 1.34 -18.85
C ASP A 14 5.72 1.39 -17.36
N SER A 15 6.71 1.29 -16.46
CA SER A 15 6.49 1.36 -15.01
C SER A 15 6.19 2.78 -14.53
N TYR A 16 5.93 2.90 -13.23
CA TYR A 16 5.63 4.17 -12.56
C TYR A 16 6.77 4.69 -11.69
N ALA A 17 7.84 3.91 -11.52
CA ALA A 17 8.95 4.27 -10.65
C ALA A 17 9.96 5.19 -11.37
N ASP A 18 10.51 6.16 -10.63
CA ASP A 18 11.70 6.93 -11.02
C ASP A 18 12.94 6.21 -10.48
N THR A 19 13.78 5.71 -11.39
CA THR A 19 15.02 5.02 -11.08
C THR A 19 16.20 5.82 -11.63
N THR A 20 16.63 6.85 -10.89
CA THR A 20 17.76 7.69 -11.28
C THR A 20 19.00 7.41 -10.42
N PHE A 21 20.07 6.96 -11.06
CA PHE A 21 21.39 6.78 -10.45
C PHE A 21 22.30 7.97 -10.77
N SER A 22 23.06 8.44 -9.79
CA SER A 22 23.96 9.59 -9.97
C SER A 22 25.35 9.34 -9.42
N PHE A 23 26.36 9.79 -10.16
CA PHE A 23 27.76 9.55 -9.86
C PHE A 23 28.58 10.82 -10.06
N VAL A 24 29.56 11.02 -9.19
CA VAL A 24 30.59 12.07 -9.32
C VAL A 24 31.95 11.41 -9.18
N ASN A 25 32.79 11.49 -10.21
CA ASN A 25 34.12 10.85 -10.23
C ASN A 25 34.08 9.36 -9.81
N ASN A 26 33.11 8.60 -10.34
CA ASN A 26 32.83 7.19 -10.03
C ASN A 26 32.33 6.91 -8.60
N ILE A 27 32.04 7.93 -7.79
CA ILE A 27 31.43 7.78 -6.46
C ILE A 27 29.92 7.92 -6.60
N ASN A 28 29.16 6.96 -6.09
CA ASN A 28 27.69 7.00 -6.10
C ASN A 28 27.18 8.05 -5.09
N THR A 29 26.48 9.06 -5.60
CA THR A 29 25.84 10.11 -4.81
C THR A 29 24.37 9.78 -4.56
N HIS A 30 24.11 8.81 -3.69
CA HIS A 30 22.75 8.32 -3.43
C HIS A 30 21.84 9.35 -2.72
N GLU A 31 22.42 10.30 -1.99
CA GLU A 31 21.70 11.45 -1.42
C GLU A 31 21.50 12.59 -2.44
N GLY A 32 21.97 12.41 -3.69
CA GLY A 32 21.81 13.34 -4.78
C GLY A 32 22.86 14.46 -4.79
N GLY A 33 22.45 15.70 -5.05
CA GLY A 33 23.34 16.86 -5.11
C GLY A 33 23.01 17.83 -6.24
N THR A 34 23.87 18.82 -6.41
CA THR A 34 23.69 19.92 -7.37
C THR A 34 23.58 19.45 -8.83
N HIS A 35 24.36 18.43 -9.23
CA HIS A 35 24.26 17.78 -10.54
C HIS A 35 22.88 17.16 -10.79
N LEU A 36 22.35 16.44 -9.81
CA LEU A 36 21.05 15.79 -9.91
C LEU A 36 19.92 16.83 -9.96
N THR A 37 20.00 17.88 -9.15
CA THR A 37 19.05 19.01 -9.18
C THR A 37 19.05 19.70 -10.56
N GLY A 38 20.24 19.94 -11.13
CA GLY A 38 20.40 20.52 -12.46
C GLY A 38 19.76 19.67 -13.56
N PHE A 39 19.96 18.35 -13.51
CA PHE A 39 19.31 17.40 -14.43
C PHE A 39 17.79 17.41 -14.28
N LYS A 40 17.27 17.25 -13.06
CA LYS A 40 15.82 17.22 -12.80
C LYS A 40 15.14 18.51 -13.27
N SER A 41 15.75 19.66 -12.97
CA SER A 41 15.28 20.98 -13.41
C SER A 41 15.22 21.11 -14.93
N ALA A 42 16.30 20.73 -15.63
CA ALA A 42 16.37 20.79 -17.08
C ALA A 42 15.34 19.87 -17.74
N LEU A 43 15.26 18.61 -17.29
CA LEU A 43 14.30 17.64 -17.81
C LEU A 43 12.87 18.16 -17.74
N THR A 44 12.43 18.63 -16.56
CA THR A 44 11.09 19.18 -16.37
C THR A 44 10.83 20.39 -17.26
N ARG A 45 11.81 21.28 -17.40
CA ARG A 45 11.69 22.48 -18.25
C ARG A 45 11.56 22.13 -19.72
N VAL A 46 12.43 21.28 -20.25
CA VAL A 46 12.44 20.91 -21.68
C VAL A 46 11.15 20.21 -22.06
N VAL A 47 10.68 19.26 -21.24
CA VAL A 47 9.42 18.55 -21.52
C VAL A 47 8.22 19.51 -21.49
N ASN A 48 8.13 20.41 -20.50
CA ASN A 48 7.07 21.43 -20.47
C ASN A 48 7.14 22.39 -21.69
N GLN A 49 8.34 22.79 -22.12
CA GLN A 49 8.50 23.63 -23.31
C GLN A 49 8.04 22.90 -24.58
N TYR A 50 8.35 21.61 -24.69
CA TYR A 50 7.91 20.78 -25.82
C TYR A 50 6.38 20.59 -25.82
N VAL A 51 5.75 20.39 -24.65
CA VAL A 51 4.27 20.33 -24.49
C VAL A 51 3.59 21.58 -25.05
N GLN A 52 4.11 22.78 -24.71
CA GLN A 52 3.54 24.04 -25.16
C GLN A 52 3.64 24.20 -26.69
N LYS A 53 4.78 23.79 -27.28
CA LYS A 53 5.03 23.86 -28.72
C LYS A 53 4.31 22.77 -29.53
N SER A 54 4.03 21.61 -28.95
CA SER A 54 3.51 20.45 -29.69
C SER A 54 2.09 20.68 -30.20
N ASN A 55 1.85 20.44 -31.49
CA ASN A 55 0.50 20.51 -32.09
C ASN A 55 -0.31 19.21 -31.93
N ALA A 56 0.31 18.15 -31.40
CA ALA A 56 -0.33 16.85 -31.22
C ALA A 56 -1.23 16.77 -29.98
N LEU A 57 -1.09 17.73 -29.05
CA LEU A 57 -1.86 17.76 -27.81
C LEU A 57 -3.11 18.63 -27.96
N ASN A 58 -4.22 18.17 -27.37
CA ASN A 58 -5.44 18.97 -27.29
C ASN A 58 -5.24 20.18 -26.35
N LYS A 59 -6.12 21.18 -26.46
CA LYS A 59 -6.00 22.44 -25.69
C LYS A 59 -6.00 22.22 -24.18
N LYS A 60 -6.75 21.22 -23.68
CA LYS A 60 -6.79 20.88 -22.24
C LYS A 60 -5.45 20.32 -21.73
N ASP A 61 -4.73 19.56 -22.56
CA ASP A 61 -3.44 18.97 -22.19
C ASP A 61 -2.32 20.01 -22.19
N LYS A 62 -2.45 21.08 -22.97
CA LYS A 62 -1.52 22.21 -22.96
C LYS A 62 -1.67 23.09 -21.71
N ASP A 63 -2.85 23.10 -21.10
CA ASP A 63 -3.11 23.85 -19.86
C ASP A 63 -2.60 23.12 -18.60
N ILE A 64 -2.27 21.82 -18.71
CA ILE A 64 -1.71 21.04 -17.60
C ILE A 64 -0.23 21.40 -17.44
N THR A 65 0.10 21.97 -16.28
CA THR A 65 1.51 22.16 -15.88
C THR A 65 2.06 20.87 -15.31
N LEU A 66 3.06 20.29 -15.98
CA LEU A 66 3.71 19.06 -15.53
C LEU A 66 4.69 19.37 -14.41
N SER A 67 4.53 18.70 -13.27
CA SER A 67 5.49 18.75 -12.17
C SER A 67 6.73 17.91 -12.49
N GLY A 68 7.76 18.04 -11.66
CA GLY A 68 8.98 17.24 -11.82
C GLY A 68 8.74 15.75 -11.68
N ASP A 69 7.83 15.33 -10.80
CA ASP A 69 7.50 13.92 -10.59
C ASP A 69 6.70 13.35 -11.77
N ASP A 70 5.78 14.14 -12.32
CA ASP A 70 4.99 13.74 -13.50
C ASP A 70 5.90 13.41 -14.69
N VAL A 71 6.97 14.19 -14.88
CA VAL A 71 7.93 13.99 -15.98
C VAL A 71 8.84 12.79 -15.71
N ARG A 72 9.16 12.47 -14.46
CA ARG A 72 10.08 11.37 -14.12
C ARG A 72 9.39 10.01 -13.94
N GLU A 73 8.06 9.95 -14.00
CA GLU A 73 7.32 8.70 -13.88
C GLU A 73 7.78 7.69 -14.96
N GLY A 74 8.30 6.54 -14.51
CA GLY A 74 8.82 5.48 -15.39
C GLY A 74 10.15 5.83 -16.07
N LEU A 75 10.89 6.81 -15.57
CA LEU A 75 12.22 7.15 -16.05
C LEU A 75 13.28 6.27 -15.39
N THR A 76 14.20 5.74 -16.19
CA THR A 76 15.47 5.20 -15.73
C THR A 76 16.60 6.04 -16.28
N ALA A 77 17.44 6.59 -15.41
CA ALA A 77 18.54 7.46 -15.82
C ALA A 77 19.82 7.17 -15.04
N VAL A 78 20.96 7.33 -15.71
CA VAL A 78 22.29 7.25 -15.12
C VAL A 78 23.04 8.53 -15.48
N LEU A 79 23.33 9.34 -14.47
CA LEU A 79 24.08 10.59 -14.60
C LEU A 79 25.47 10.42 -14.00
N SER A 80 26.51 10.59 -14.80
CA SER A 80 27.91 10.57 -14.36
C SER A 80 28.57 11.90 -14.66
N VAL A 81 29.16 12.51 -13.63
CA VAL A 81 29.83 13.82 -13.73
C VAL A 81 31.29 13.70 -13.29
N LYS A 82 32.18 14.34 -14.04
CA LYS A 82 33.62 14.42 -13.75
C LYS A 82 33.96 15.85 -13.35
N VAL A 83 34.31 16.05 -12.08
CA VAL A 83 34.57 17.37 -11.48
C VAL A 83 36.00 17.39 -10.94
N ARG A 84 36.77 18.45 -11.23
CA ARG A 84 38.17 18.56 -10.75
C ARG A 84 38.25 18.68 -9.22
N GLU A 85 37.44 19.57 -8.64
CA GLU A 85 37.42 19.85 -7.20
C GLU A 85 36.01 19.62 -6.62
N PRO A 86 35.60 18.35 -6.41
CA PRO A 86 34.27 18.05 -5.89
C PRO A 86 34.19 18.39 -4.39
N GLN A 87 33.20 19.20 -4.05
CA GLN A 87 32.80 19.55 -2.69
C GLN A 87 31.56 18.73 -2.32
N PHE A 88 31.66 17.91 -1.27
CA PHE A 88 30.55 17.10 -0.80
C PHE A 88 30.01 17.65 0.52
N GLU A 89 28.70 17.54 0.70
CA GLU A 89 28.05 17.74 1.99
C GLU A 89 28.27 16.50 2.87
N GLY A 90 28.72 16.72 4.11
CA GLY A 90 28.91 15.65 5.08
C GLY A 90 30.17 14.78 4.86
N GLN A 91 30.40 13.86 5.81
CA GLN A 91 31.61 13.05 5.87
C GLN A 91 31.60 11.89 4.86
N THR A 92 30.43 11.43 4.45
CA THR A 92 30.23 10.21 3.65
C THR A 92 30.38 10.42 2.14
N LYS A 93 30.66 11.66 1.67
CA LYS A 93 30.78 12.01 0.23
C LYS A 93 29.58 11.58 -0.62
N THR A 94 28.39 11.72 -0.05
CA THR A 94 27.13 11.18 -0.58
C THR A 94 26.31 12.18 -1.38
N LYS A 95 26.55 13.48 -1.16
CA LYS A 95 25.81 14.57 -1.80
C LYS A 95 26.75 15.65 -2.32
N LEU A 96 26.62 16.01 -3.59
CA LEU A 96 27.46 17.04 -4.22
C LEU A 96 26.93 18.46 -3.92
N GLY A 97 27.84 19.37 -3.55
CA GLY A 97 27.54 20.76 -3.20
C GLY A 97 28.05 21.84 -4.18
N ASN A 98 28.81 21.50 -5.23
CA ASN A 98 29.32 22.49 -6.19
C ASN A 98 28.17 23.14 -6.99
N GLY A 99 27.88 24.42 -6.74
CA GLY A 99 26.80 25.15 -7.44
C GLY A 99 27.03 25.32 -8.95
N GLU A 100 28.29 25.45 -9.38
CA GLU A 100 28.66 25.53 -10.80
C GLU A 100 28.25 24.28 -11.61
N VAL A 101 28.24 23.11 -10.96
CA VAL A 101 27.86 21.84 -11.59
C VAL A 101 26.37 21.80 -11.91
N GLU A 102 25.52 22.41 -11.08
CA GLU A 102 24.08 22.53 -11.38
C GLU A 102 23.87 23.29 -12.69
N GLY A 103 24.54 24.43 -12.84
CA GLY A 103 24.46 25.26 -14.05
C GLY A 103 24.96 24.53 -15.29
N ALA A 104 26.11 23.85 -15.18
CA ALA A 104 26.72 23.10 -16.27
C ALA A 104 25.81 21.94 -16.74
N VAL A 105 25.34 21.10 -15.82
CA VAL A 105 24.44 19.97 -16.13
C VAL A 105 23.13 20.48 -16.70
N ARG A 106 22.51 21.49 -16.07
CA ARG A 106 21.25 22.07 -16.55
C ARG A 106 21.37 22.58 -17.98
N SER A 107 22.47 23.25 -18.31
CA SER A 107 22.67 23.79 -19.65
C SER A 107 22.89 22.71 -20.71
N VAL A 108 23.71 21.69 -20.42
CA VAL A 108 23.96 20.58 -21.36
C VAL A 108 22.68 19.79 -21.61
N VAL A 109 21.93 19.46 -20.55
CA VAL A 109 20.69 18.70 -20.67
C VAL A 109 19.64 19.52 -21.43
N ASN A 110 19.49 20.82 -21.14
CA ASN A 110 18.56 21.67 -21.87
C ASN A 110 18.85 21.67 -23.38
N GLU A 111 20.11 21.80 -23.77
CA GLU A 111 20.53 21.86 -25.17
C GLU A 111 20.29 20.51 -25.87
N LEU A 112 20.91 19.44 -25.37
CA LEU A 112 20.89 18.13 -26.03
C LEU A 112 19.50 17.48 -26.01
N LEU A 113 18.76 17.62 -24.90
CA LEU A 113 17.43 17.05 -24.80
C LEU A 113 16.43 17.79 -25.71
N THR A 114 16.55 19.13 -25.82
CA THR A 114 15.70 19.89 -26.74
C THR A 114 15.94 19.44 -28.17
N THR A 115 17.20 19.36 -28.60
CA THR A 115 17.56 18.87 -29.93
C THR A 115 17.05 17.44 -30.16
N PHE A 116 17.24 16.54 -29.19
CA PHE A 116 16.77 15.16 -29.32
C PHE A 116 15.25 15.05 -29.49
N LEU A 117 14.46 15.80 -28.72
CA LEU A 117 13.00 15.77 -28.83
C LEU A 117 12.51 16.37 -30.14
N GLU A 118 13.16 17.42 -30.64
CA GLU A 118 12.85 18.03 -31.94
C GLU A 118 13.22 17.09 -33.12
N GLU A 119 14.34 16.38 -33.04
CA GLU A 119 14.76 15.40 -34.06
C GLU A 119 13.99 14.08 -34.02
N ARG A 120 13.43 13.72 -32.86
CA ARG A 120 12.68 12.46 -32.65
C ARG A 120 11.25 12.70 -32.15
N PRO A 121 10.34 13.31 -32.95
CA PRO A 121 8.99 13.64 -32.49
C PRO A 121 8.16 12.44 -32.03
N LYS A 122 8.36 11.26 -32.61
CA LYS A 122 7.64 10.03 -32.21
C LYS A 122 7.94 9.64 -30.76
N ILE A 123 9.22 9.68 -30.37
CA ILE A 123 9.66 9.36 -29.01
C ILE A 123 9.23 10.48 -28.07
N ALA A 124 9.41 11.74 -28.48
CA ALA A 124 9.01 12.90 -27.70
C ALA A 124 7.52 12.89 -27.35
N ASN A 125 6.66 12.60 -28.33
CA ASN A 125 5.22 12.52 -28.11
C ASN A 125 4.84 11.38 -27.14
N ALA A 126 5.50 10.22 -27.22
CA ALA A 126 5.25 9.12 -26.28
C ALA A 126 5.64 9.48 -24.83
N VAL A 127 6.80 10.13 -24.65
CA VAL A 127 7.25 10.61 -23.33
C VAL A 127 6.27 11.65 -22.77
N VAL A 128 5.83 12.58 -23.61
CA VAL A 128 4.88 13.63 -23.23
C VAL A 128 3.52 13.05 -22.88
N GLU A 129 3.01 12.10 -23.66
CA GLU A 129 1.75 11.42 -23.36
C GLU A 129 1.80 10.70 -22.02
N LYS A 130 2.92 10.03 -21.71
CA LYS A 130 3.14 9.40 -20.40
C LYS A 130 3.14 10.44 -19.27
N ALA A 131 3.86 11.55 -19.43
CA ALA A 131 3.92 12.61 -18.42
C ALA A 131 2.56 13.32 -18.22
N VAL A 132 1.80 13.56 -19.28
CA VAL A 132 0.44 14.12 -19.21
C VAL A 132 -0.51 13.13 -18.53
N SER A 133 -0.38 11.83 -18.81
CA SER A 133 -1.14 10.78 -18.12
C SER A 133 -0.83 10.76 -16.62
N ALA A 134 0.45 10.87 -16.22
CA ALA A 134 0.86 10.98 -14.83
C ALA A 134 0.27 12.24 -14.16
N ALA A 135 0.34 13.40 -14.82
CA ALA A 135 -0.22 14.65 -14.29
C ALA A 135 -1.74 14.59 -14.13
N ARG A 136 -2.47 14.01 -15.09
CA ARG A 136 -3.92 13.77 -14.98
C ARG A 136 -4.24 12.85 -13.80
N ALA A 137 -3.47 11.78 -13.62
CA ALA A 137 -3.61 10.88 -12.48
C ALA A 137 -3.35 11.61 -11.15
N ARG A 138 -2.30 12.44 -11.07
CA ARG A 138 -2.01 13.27 -9.90
C ARG A 138 -3.14 14.25 -9.59
N GLU A 139 -3.69 14.94 -10.60
CA GLU A 139 -4.85 15.82 -10.40
C GLU A 139 -6.10 15.06 -9.96
N ALA A 140 -6.34 13.87 -10.52
CA ALA A 140 -7.44 13.00 -10.12
C ALA A 140 -7.27 12.52 -8.67
N ALA A 141 -6.05 12.12 -8.29
CA ALA A 141 -5.69 11.78 -6.92
C ALA A 141 -5.89 12.97 -5.98
N ARG A 142 -5.42 14.17 -6.33
CA ARG A 142 -5.63 15.39 -5.55
C ARG A 142 -7.12 15.68 -5.38
N LYS A 143 -7.92 15.64 -6.45
CA LYS A 143 -9.38 15.81 -6.39
C LYS A 143 -10.05 14.75 -5.52
N ALA A 144 -9.61 13.49 -5.61
CA ALA A 144 -10.12 12.40 -4.78
C ALA A 144 -9.77 12.61 -3.30
N ARG A 145 -8.54 13.06 -2.99
CA ARG A 145 -8.14 13.46 -1.63
C ARG A 145 -8.94 14.66 -1.13
N ASP A 146 -9.10 15.70 -1.93
CA ASP A 146 -9.89 16.89 -1.61
C ASP A 146 -11.37 16.54 -1.36
N LEU A 147 -11.95 15.60 -2.12
CA LEU A 147 -13.29 15.06 -1.88
C LEU A 147 -13.37 14.32 -0.54
N THR A 148 -12.33 13.57 -0.20
CA THR A 148 -12.21 12.86 1.09
C THR A 148 -12.08 13.87 2.25
N ARG A 149 -11.33 14.96 2.05
CA ARG A 149 -11.09 16.03 3.03
C ARG A 149 -12.26 17.00 3.19
N LYS A 150 -12.97 17.36 2.11
CA LYS A 150 -14.17 18.22 2.18
C LYS A 150 -15.32 17.53 2.90
N LYS A 151 -15.41 16.20 2.81
CA LYS A 151 -16.32 15.42 3.65
C LYS A 151 -15.90 15.40 5.12
N SER A 152 -14.60 15.48 5.43
CA SER A 152 -14.13 15.50 6.84
C SER A 152 -14.15 16.88 7.50
N GLY A 153 -14.03 17.98 6.74
CA GLY A 153 -13.79 19.32 7.30
C GLY A 153 -15.03 20.16 7.68
N LEU A 154 -16.21 19.86 7.13
CA LEU A 154 -17.46 20.59 7.45
C LEU A 154 -18.50 19.72 8.18
N GLU A 155 -18.26 18.41 8.26
CA GLU A 155 -19.10 17.45 8.96
C GLU A 155 -18.21 16.59 9.86
N ILE A 156 -17.92 17.08 11.07
CA ILE A 156 -17.32 16.27 12.16
C ILE A 156 -18.16 15.00 12.48
N GLY A 157 -19.33 14.83 11.87
CA GLY A 157 -20.27 13.74 12.12
C GLY A 157 -20.46 12.67 11.03
N ASN A 158 -19.96 12.82 9.79
CA ASN A 158 -20.25 11.83 8.74
C ASN A 158 -19.06 10.89 8.50
N LEU A 159 -18.80 10.08 9.54
CA LEU A 159 -18.14 8.80 9.38
C LEU A 159 -18.81 8.01 8.24
N PRO A 160 -18.07 7.14 7.52
CA PRO A 160 -18.66 6.33 6.47
C PRO A 160 -19.94 5.66 6.98
N GLY A 161 -21.07 5.75 6.27
CA GLY A 161 -22.34 5.18 6.75
C GLY A 161 -22.30 3.67 7.01
N LYS A 162 -21.26 2.99 6.49
CA LYS A 162 -20.92 1.59 6.76
C LYS A 162 -20.23 1.37 8.11
N LEU A 163 -19.47 2.35 8.60
CA LEU A 163 -18.75 2.28 9.87
C LEU A 163 -19.74 2.35 11.03
N ALA A 164 -19.82 1.26 11.79
CA ALA A 164 -20.39 1.32 13.12
C ALA A 164 -19.27 1.75 14.07
N ASP A 165 -19.29 2.98 14.57
CA ASP A 165 -18.20 3.48 15.41
C ASP A 165 -18.29 3.02 16.87
N CYS A 166 -17.20 3.18 17.62
CA CYS A 166 -17.16 3.04 19.07
C CYS A 166 -17.50 4.37 19.77
N THR A 167 -17.75 4.31 21.08
CA THR A 167 -18.19 5.49 21.87
C THR A 167 -17.00 6.26 22.46
N TRP A 168 -15.91 5.56 22.77
CA TRP A 168 -14.71 6.18 23.32
C TRP A 168 -13.91 6.90 22.23
N ASN A 169 -13.23 7.96 22.64
CA ASN A 169 -12.42 8.80 21.77
C ASN A 169 -10.92 8.64 22.00
N ASP A 170 -10.50 7.86 23.00
CA ASP A 170 -9.08 7.58 23.26
C ASP A 170 -8.60 6.51 22.27
N PRO A 171 -7.74 6.86 21.29
CA PRO A 171 -7.29 5.92 20.27
C PRO A 171 -6.56 4.70 20.86
N ALA A 172 -5.93 4.83 22.03
CA ALA A 172 -5.20 3.74 22.68
C ALA A 172 -6.13 2.64 23.21
N LEU A 173 -7.36 3.00 23.56
CA LEU A 173 -8.37 2.08 24.06
C LEU A 173 -9.32 1.60 22.95
N CYS A 174 -9.33 2.29 21.81
CA CYS A 174 -10.24 1.99 20.71
C CYS A 174 -9.60 1.06 19.66
N GLU A 175 -10.43 0.18 19.12
CA GLU A 175 -10.06 -0.75 18.07
C GLU A 175 -11.11 -0.79 16.96
N VAL A 176 -10.67 -0.99 15.73
CA VAL A 176 -11.55 -1.13 14.56
C VAL A 176 -11.35 -2.50 13.93
N TYR A 177 -12.46 -3.19 13.67
CA TYR A 177 -12.47 -4.45 12.95
C TYR A 177 -12.82 -4.22 11.49
N LEU A 178 -11.94 -4.63 10.59
CA LEU A 178 -12.18 -4.69 9.15
C LEU A 178 -12.75 -6.07 8.84
N VAL A 179 -14.05 -6.14 8.56
CA VAL A 179 -14.80 -7.40 8.48
C VAL A 179 -15.17 -7.73 7.04
N GLU A 180 -14.97 -8.98 6.64
CA GLU A 180 -15.39 -9.47 5.34
C GLU A 180 -16.92 -9.59 5.23
N GLY A 181 -17.54 -8.74 4.40
CA GLY A 181 -18.96 -8.81 4.08
C GLY A 181 -19.90 -8.18 5.12
N ASP A 182 -21.10 -7.81 4.67
CA ASP A 182 -22.13 -7.22 5.54
C ASP A 182 -22.72 -8.23 6.54
N SER A 183 -22.72 -9.52 6.19
CA SER A 183 -23.27 -10.59 7.04
C SER A 183 -22.47 -10.73 8.33
N ALA A 184 -21.16 -11.01 8.21
CA ALA A 184 -20.25 -11.06 9.35
C ALA A 184 -20.14 -9.70 10.03
N GLY A 185 -20.18 -8.59 9.28
CA GLY A 185 -20.24 -7.24 9.83
C GLY A 185 -21.46 -6.99 10.73
N GLY A 186 -22.63 -7.52 10.36
CA GLY A 186 -23.86 -7.45 11.16
C GLY A 186 -23.72 -8.23 12.48
N THR A 187 -23.23 -9.46 12.42
CA THR A 187 -22.96 -10.29 13.60
C THR A 187 -21.93 -9.64 14.53
N ALA A 188 -20.82 -9.14 13.97
CA ALA A 188 -19.78 -8.43 14.72
C ALA A 188 -20.33 -7.15 15.37
N LYS A 189 -21.17 -6.39 14.67
CA LYS A 189 -21.82 -5.19 15.22
C LYS A 189 -22.71 -5.51 16.43
N MET A 190 -23.40 -6.65 16.42
CA MET A 190 -24.23 -7.10 17.54
C MET A 190 -23.42 -7.65 18.72
N GLY A 191 -22.31 -8.33 18.46
CA GLY A 191 -21.49 -8.99 19.49
C GLY A 191 -20.45 -8.09 20.16
N ARG A 192 -20.09 -6.97 19.53
CA ARG A 192 -18.99 -6.11 19.99
C ARG A 192 -19.24 -5.40 21.33
N ASN A 193 -18.15 -4.99 21.96
CA ASN A 193 -18.17 -3.93 22.95
C ASN A 193 -18.26 -2.56 22.27
N ARG A 194 -19.46 -1.97 22.21
CA ARG A 194 -19.70 -0.66 21.55
C ARG A 194 -18.91 0.52 22.15
N TYR A 195 -18.32 0.37 23.34
CA TYR A 195 -17.54 1.43 23.95
C TYR A 195 -16.18 1.58 23.28
N SER A 196 -15.48 0.48 23.02
CA SER A 196 -14.11 0.46 22.48
C SER A 196 -13.99 -0.10 21.05
N GLN A 197 -14.98 -0.84 20.55
CA GLN A 197 -14.87 -1.57 19.28
C GLN A 197 -15.72 -0.95 18.17
N ALA A 198 -15.07 -0.50 17.10
CA ALA A 198 -15.67 -0.08 15.84
C ALA A 198 -15.68 -1.23 14.83
N ILE A 199 -16.71 -1.30 13.97
CA ILE A 199 -16.84 -2.34 12.93
C ILE A 199 -16.98 -1.67 11.57
N LEU A 200 -16.11 -2.04 10.65
CA LEU A 200 -16.12 -1.60 9.26
C LEU A 200 -16.28 -2.82 8.33
N PRO A 201 -17.50 -3.09 7.85
CA PRO A 201 -17.72 -4.15 6.86
C PRO A 201 -17.17 -3.73 5.50
N LEU A 202 -16.46 -4.65 4.85
CA LEU A 202 -15.89 -4.50 3.51
C LEU A 202 -16.69 -5.30 2.50
N ARG A 203 -16.97 -4.71 1.34
CA ARG A 203 -17.73 -5.39 0.26
C ARG A 203 -16.83 -5.75 -0.91
N GLY A 204 -16.87 -7.02 -1.30
CA GLY A 204 -16.12 -7.53 -2.44
C GLY A 204 -14.61 -7.55 -2.21
N LYS A 205 -13.87 -7.83 -3.28
CA LYS A 205 -12.40 -7.89 -3.22
C LYS A 205 -11.81 -6.49 -3.28
N ILE A 206 -10.88 -6.22 -2.38
CA ILE A 206 -10.12 -4.96 -2.34
C ILE A 206 -9.28 -4.84 -3.62
N ILE A 207 -9.14 -3.62 -4.14
CA ILE A 207 -8.29 -3.38 -5.30
C ILE A 207 -6.83 -3.72 -4.96
N ASN A 208 -6.15 -4.46 -5.84
CA ASN A 208 -4.72 -4.69 -5.69
C ASN A 208 -3.96 -3.39 -5.95
N VAL A 209 -3.45 -2.80 -4.87
CA VAL A 209 -2.74 -1.52 -4.87
C VAL A 209 -1.32 -1.61 -5.43
N GLU A 210 -0.77 -2.82 -5.56
CA GLU A 210 0.54 -3.04 -6.19
C GLU A 210 0.49 -2.76 -7.70
N LYS A 211 -0.62 -3.15 -8.33
CA LYS A 211 -0.85 -3.02 -9.78
C LYS A 211 -1.57 -1.73 -10.16
N ALA A 212 -2.21 -1.09 -9.19
CA ALA A 212 -3.08 0.04 -9.43
C ALA A 212 -2.36 1.35 -9.11
N ARG A 213 -2.49 2.32 -10.02
CA ARG A 213 -2.07 3.70 -9.76
C ARG A 213 -2.87 4.31 -8.59
N ILE A 214 -2.26 5.27 -7.92
CA ILE A 214 -2.80 5.87 -6.69
C ILE A 214 -4.18 6.52 -6.87
N ASP A 215 -4.45 7.12 -8.02
CA ASP A 215 -5.75 7.72 -8.36
C ASP A 215 -6.86 6.66 -8.46
N LYS A 216 -6.55 5.51 -9.04
CA LYS A 216 -7.46 4.36 -9.09
C LYS A 216 -7.69 3.76 -7.70
N VAL A 217 -6.65 3.70 -6.87
CA VAL A 217 -6.75 3.26 -5.47
C VAL A 217 -7.65 4.21 -4.67
N LEU A 218 -7.47 5.53 -4.81
CA LEU A 218 -8.27 6.55 -4.11
C LEU A 218 -9.69 6.71 -4.65
N SER A 219 -9.95 6.31 -5.90
CA SER A 219 -11.31 6.29 -6.45
C SER A 219 -12.11 5.07 -6.00
N ASN A 220 -11.47 4.06 -5.39
CA ASN A 220 -12.16 2.92 -4.79
C ASN A 220 -12.88 3.33 -3.48
N GLU A 221 -14.15 2.96 -3.36
CA GLU A 221 -14.97 3.32 -2.21
C GLU A 221 -14.53 2.66 -0.90
N GLU A 222 -14.16 1.39 -0.94
CA GLU A 222 -13.72 0.62 0.24
C GLU A 222 -12.41 1.20 0.79
N ILE A 223 -11.45 1.49 -0.09
CA ILE A 223 -10.19 2.14 0.31
C ILE A 223 -10.43 3.52 0.93
N ARG A 224 -11.26 4.38 0.30
CA ARG A 224 -11.59 5.69 0.91
C ARG A 224 -12.25 5.53 2.28
N THR A 225 -13.11 4.53 2.41
CA THR A 225 -13.83 4.24 3.65
C THR A 225 -12.86 3.82 4.75
N ILE A 226 -11.87 2.97 4.44
CA ILE A 226 -10.78 2.60 5.36
C ILE A 226 -9.94 3.82 5.75
N ILE A 227 -9.49 4.62 4.78
CA ILE A 227 -8.67 5.82 5.04
C ILE A 227 -9.42 6.80 5.95
N THR A 228 -10.71 7.03 5.66
CA THR A 228 -11.56 7.94 6.44
C THR A 228 -11.82 7.40 7.84
N ALA A 229 -12.04 6.10 7.99
CA ALA A 229 -12.26 5.47 9.29
C ALA A 229 -11.01 5.59 10.18
N ILE A 230 -9.82 5.30 9.66
CA ILE A 230 -8.56 5.34 10.43
C ILE A 230 -8.17 6.80 10.75
N GLY A 231 -8.36 7.73 9.81
CA GLY A 231 -8.20 9.17 10.05
C GLY A 231 -6.76 9.71 9.95
N CYS A 232 -5.78 8.85 9.66
CA CYS A 232 -4.36 9.22 9.58
C CYS A 232 -3.93 9.81 8.22
N GLY A 233 -4.76 9.82 7.19
CA GLY A 233 -4.33 10.19 5.83
C GLY A 233 -3.49 9.10 5.15
N ILE A 234 -2.86 9.42 4.02
CA ILE A 234 -2.02 8.48 3.23
C ILE A 234 -0.75 9.17 2.68
N ARG A 235 0.35 8.41 2.55
CA ARG A 235 1.63 8.88 2.00
C ARG A 235 2.06 10.25 2.56
N GLU A 236 2.22 11.26 1.71
CA GLU A 236 2.68 12.61 2.10
C GLU A 236 1.78 13.33 3.12
N GLU A 237 0.50 12.96 3.18
CA GLU A 237 -0.46 13.51 4.14
C GLU A 237 -0.65 12.60 5.36
N PHE A 238 0.14 11.52 5.45
CA PHE A 238 0.07 10.57 6.54
C PHE A 238 0.56 11.20 7.85
N ASP A 239 -0.22 11.01 8.90
CA ASP A 239 0.05 11.51 10.24
C ASP A 239 -0.46 10.48 11.26
N LEU A 240 0.48 9.74 11.84
CA LEU A 240 0.18 8.69 12.82
C LEU A 240 -0.56 9.23 14.04
N ALA A 241 -0.30 10.48 14.45
CA ALA A 241 -0.92 11.08 15.63
C ALA A 241 -2.43 11.31 15.45
N LYS A 242 -2.93 11.30 14.20
CA LYS A 242 -4.36 11.40 13.88
C LYS A 242 -5.06 10.04 13.79
N ALA A 243 -4.35 8.93 14.02
CA ALA A 243 -4.96 7.61 14.04
C ALA A 243 -6.05 7.55 15.11
N ARG A 244 -7.27 7.16 14.71
CA ARG A 244 -8.43 7.06 15.60
C ARG A 244 -8.46 5.76 16.40
N TYR A 245 -7.71 4.75 15.97
CA TYR A 245 -7.66 3.43 16.57
C TYR A 245 -6.20 2.94 16.58
N HIS A 246 -5.67 2.59 17.76
CA HIS A 246 -4.34 1.98 17.89
C HIS A 246 -4.35 0.46 17.64
N LYS A 247 -5.53 -0.12 17.44
CA LYS A 247 -5.69 -1.51 17.01
C LYS A 247 -6.63 -1.57 15.82
N ILE A 248 -6.08 -1.97 14.68
CA ILE A 248 -6.80 -2.23 13.43
C ILE A 248 -6.73 -3.73 13.22
N VAL A 249 -7.86 -4.41 13.42
CA VAL A 249 -7.94 -5.87 13.38
C VAL A 249 -8.58 -6.30 12.06
N ILE A 250 -7.83 -7.02 11.24
CA ILE A 250 -8.32 -7.66 10.01
C ILE A 250 -9.03 -8.96 10.42
N MET A 251 -10.34 -9.04 10.19
CA MET A 251 -11.18 -10.17 10.54
C MET A 251 -11.88 -10.70 9.28
N THR A 252 -11.21 -11.65 8.62
CA THR A 252 -11.66 -12.31 7.38
C THR A 252 -12.01 -13.77 7.64
N ASP A 253 -12.72 -14.39 6.70
CA ASP A 253 -13.09 -15.79 6.80
C ASP A 253 -11.86 -16.72 6.69
N ALA A 254 -11.99 -17.94 7.21
CA ALA A 254 -10.93 -18.96 7.24
C ALA A 254 -10.93 -19.80 5.95
N ASP A 255 -11.14 -19.14 4.81
CA ASP A 255 -11.20 -19.73 3.48
C ASP A 255 -10.21 -19.05 2.52
N VAL A 256 -10.25 -19.48 1.26
CA VAL A 256 -9.36 -18.96 0.20
C VAL A 256 -9.62 -17.49 -0.13
N ASP A 257 -10.87 -17.02 -0.01
CA ASP A 257 -11.26 -15.65 -0.32
C ASP A 257 -10.86 -14.69 0.81
N GLY A 258 -11.04 -15.09 2.07
CA GLY A 258 -10.57 -14.37 3.23
C GLY A 258 -9.05 -14.25 3.28
N ALA A 259 -8.32 -15.31 2.94
CA ALA A 259 -6.86 -15.25 2.78
C ALA A 259 -6.42 -14.26 1.68
N HIS A 260 -7.18 -14.17 0.58
CA HIS A 260 -6.93 -13.22 -0.49
C HIS A 260 -7.21 -11.77 -0.06
N ILE A 261 -8.35 -11.50 0.60
CA ILE A 261 -8.68 -10.17 1.13
C ILE A 261 -7.64 -9.72 2.15
N ARG A 262 -7.23 -10.62 3.05
CA ARG A 262 -6.16 -10.35 4.03
C ARG A 262 -4.87 -9.95 3.32
N THR A 263 -4.47 -10.66 2.28
CA THR A 263 -3.26 -10.34 1.50
C THR A 263 -3.37 -8.97 0.83
N LEU A 264 -4.53 -8.62 0.25
CA LEU A 264 -4.78 -7.31 -0.35
C LEU A 264 -4.72 -6.16 0.67
N LEU A 265 -5.30 -6.36 1.85
CA LEU A 265 -5.26 -5.37 2.94
C LEU A 265 -3.83 -5.19 3.48
N LEU A 266 -3.09 -6.27 3.68
CA LEU A 266 -1.69 -6.19 4.11
C LEU A 266 -0.83 -5.46 3.08
N THR A 267 -1.05 -5.74 1.79
CA THR A 267 -0.38 -5.00 0.69
C THR A 267 -0.73 -3.52 0.75
N PHE A 268 -2.00 -3.17 0.98
CA PHE A 268 -2.43 -1.78 1.11
C PHE A 268 -1.75 -1.07 2.29
N PHE A 269 -1.75 -1.66 3.48
CA PHE A 269 -1.10 -1.07 4.64
C PHE A 269 0.41 -0.93 4.42
N PHE A 270 1.09 -1.97 3.91
CA PHE A 270 2.52 -1.94 3.64
C PHE A 270 2.90 -0.85 2.62
N ARG A 271 2.10 -0.65 1.57
CA ARG A 271 2.40 0.30 0.48
C ARG A 271 1.99 1.73 0.75
N GLN A 272 0.96 1.96 1.58
CA GLN A 272 0.33 3.27 1.71
C GLN A 272 0.40 3.86 3.13
N MET A 273 0.59 3.01 4.15
CA MET A 273 0.63 3.36 5.57
C MET A 273 1.59 2.43 6.36
N PRO A 274 2.86 2.23 5.91
CA PRO A 274 3.79 1.33 6.58
C PRO A 274 4.00 1.67 8.06
N GLU A 275 3.89 2.96 8.41
CA GLU A 275 4.06 3.48 9.77
C GLU A 275 3.01 2.89 10.76
N LEU A 276 1.82 2.50 10.29
CA LEU A 276 0.84 1.80 11.13
C LEU A 276 1.31 0.40 11.51
N ILE A 277 2.04 -0.28 10.62
CA ILE A 277 2.58 -1.61 10.89
C ILE A 277 3.79 -1.48 11.82
N GLU A 278 4.66 -0.49 11.58
CA GLU A 278 5.82 -0.21 12.43
C GLU A 278 5.42 0.20 13.85
N ALA A 279 4.36 1.02 14.00
CA ALA A 279 3.77 1.34 15.29
C ALA A 279 3.09 0.12 15.95
N GLY A 280 2.89 -0.97 15.20
CA GLY A 280 2.29 -2.19 15.69
C GLY A 280 0.78 -2.08 15.89
N TYR A 281 0.09 -1.32 15.03
CA TYR A 281 -1.35 -1.11 15.11
C TYR A 281 -2.15 -2.12 14.28
N ILE A 282 -1.51 -2.88 13.38
CA ILE A 282 -2.18 -3.86 12.53
C ILE A 282 -2.16 -5.26 13.15
N TYR A 283 -3.34 -5.87 13.24
CA TYR A 283 -3.55 -7.20 13.80
C TYR A 283 -4.42 -8.06 12.86
N ILE A 284 -4.31 -9.38 12.97
CA ILE A 284 -5.12 -10.36 12.26
C ILE A 284 -5.87 -11.19 13.30
N ALA A 285 -7.20 -11.24 13.20
CA ALA A 285 -8.01 -12.09 14.05
C ALA A 285 -7.79 -13.59 13.72
N GLN A 286 -7.85 -14.44 14.74
CA GLN A 286 -7.81 -15.90 14.58
C GLN A 286 -9.12 -16.49 15.12
N PRO A 287 -10.18 -16.59 14.29
CA PRO A 287 -11.40 -17.28 14.70
C PRO A 287 -11.16 -18.80 14.81
N PRO A 288 -11.94 -19.51 15.63
CA PRO A 288 -11.82 -20.96 15.76
C PRO A 288 -12.27 -21.68 14.47
N LEU A 289 -11.61 -22.79 14.14
CA LEU A 289 -11.96 -23.61 12.99
C LEU A 289 -13.06 -24.63 13.30
N PHE A 290 -13.16 -25.07 14.55
CA PHE A 290 -14.12 -26.09 14.97
C PHE A 290 -14.89 -25.70 16.24
N GLN A 291 -16.14 -26.11 16.29
CA GLN A 291 -16.95 -26.18 17.51
C GLN A 291 -17.17 -27.66 17.85
N ILE A 292 -16.89 -28.02 19.10
CA ILE A 292 -17.09 -29.37 19.64
C ILE A 292 -18.14 -29.29 20.74
N LYS A 293 -19.24 -30.03 20.58
CA LYS A 293 -20.39 -30.02 21.49
C LYS A 293 -20.72 -31.40 22.02
N LYS A 294 -20.84 -31.52 23.35
CA LYS A 294 -21.36 -32.73 24.01
C LYS A 294 -22.43 -32.33 25.03
N GLY A 295 -23.70 -32.63 24.70
CA GLY A 295 -24.83 -32.21 25.53
C GLY A 295 -24.94 -30.69 25.62
N LYS A 296 -24.68 -30.12 26.81
CA LYS A 296 -24.71 -28.68 27.08
C LYS A 296 -23.33 -28.00 27.04
N GLU A 297 -22.26 -28.78 27.00
CA GLU A 297 -20.90 -28.25 26.97
C GLU A 297 -20.49 -27.93 25.52
N GLU A 298 -19.91 -26.76 25.32
CA GLU A 298 -19.41 -26.27 24.03
C GLU A 298 -17.95 -25.85 24.19
N PHE A 299 -17.11 -26.35 23.29
CA PHE A 299 -15.68 -26.05 23.21
C PHE A 299 -15.32 -25.61 21.80
N TYR A 300 -14.25 -24.83 21.68
CA TYR A 300 -13.74 -24.34 20.40
C TYR A 300 -12.31 -24.85 20.18
N ALA A 301 -11.97 -25.16 18.94
CA ALA A 301 -10.61 -25.52 18.55
C ALA A 301 -10.15 -24.68 17.36
N TYR A 302 -8.88 -24.29 17.39
CA TYR A 302 -8.23 -23.44 16.39
C TYR A 302 -7.43 -24.24 15.36
N ASP A 303 -7.14 -25.51 15.64
CA ASP A 303 -6.53 -26.44 14.71
C ASP A 303 -7.11 -27.87 14.84
N GLU A 304 -6.70 -28.76 13.94
CA GLU A 304 -7.18 -30.15 13.93
C GLU A 304 -6.70 -30.96 15.13
N ARG A 305 -5.51 -30.64 15.65
CA ARG A 305 -4.93 -31.35 16.79
C ARG A 305 -5.72 -31.05 18.06
N GLU A 306 -6.00 -29.78 18.32
CA GLU A 306 -6.82 -29.32 19.44
C GLU A 306 -8.24 -29.89 19.34
N ARG A 307 -8.82 -29.96 18.12
CA ARG A 307 -10.10 -30.64 17.89
C ARG A 307 -10.06 -32.09 18.34
N ASP A 308 -9.04 -32.84 17.94
CA ASP A 308 -8.92 -34.26 18.26
C ASP A 308 -8.65 -34.50 19.75
N GLU A 309 -7.84 -33.65 20.38
CA GLU A 309 -7.59 -33.67 21.81
C GLU A 309 -8.87 -33.40 22.62
N ILE A 310 -9.63 -32.36 22.26
CA ILE A 310 -10.92 -32.03 22.89
C ILE A 310 -11.94 -33.14 22.65
N ALA A 311 -12.05 -33.65 21.42
CA ALA A 311 -12.98 -34.73 21.09
C ALA A 311 -12.67 -36.00 21.87
N THR A 312 -11.39 -36.36 22.02
CA THR A 312 -10.95 -37.52 22.80
C THR A 312 -11.27 -37.34 24.28
N ARG A 313 -10.95 -36.17 24.86
CA ARG A 313 -11.26 -35.83 26.26
C ARG A 313 -12.75 -35.93 26.56
N LEU A 314 -13.60 -35.50 25.63
CA LEU A 314 -15.05 -35.57 25.76
C LEU A 314 -15.58 -36.98 25.49
N GLY A 315 -14.87 -37.80 24.70
CA GLY A 315 -15.28 -39.14 24.27
C GLY A 315 -15.24 -40.21 25.36
N ASN A 316 -14.19 -40.24 26.20
CA ASN A 316 -14.01 -41.08 27.41
C ASN A 316 -14.82 -42.41 27.48
N GLY A 317 -14.80 -43.22 26.42
CA GLY A 317 -15.35 -44.59 26.39
C GLY A 317 -16.88 -44.73 26.23
N ASP A 318 -17.62 -43.65 25.93
CA ASP A 318 -19.08 -43.68 25.82
C ASP A 318 -19.57 -43.68 24.36
N LYS A 319 -20.74 -44.27 24.07
CA LYS A 319 -21.23 -44.51 22.70
C LYS A 319 -21.66 -43.26 21.91
N SER A 320 -21.70 -42.07 22.53
CA SER A 320 -22.04 -40.82 21.84
C SER A 320 -20.78 -40.01 21.54
N ALA A 321 -20.33 -40.04 20.28
CA ALA A 321 -19.31 -39.12 19.79
C ALA A 321 -19.78 -37.67 19.95
N PRO A 322 -18.90 -36.73 20.37
CA PRO A 322 -19.25 -35.31 20.41
C PRO A 322 -19.58 -34.82 19.00
N ALA A 323 -20.55 -33.91 18.89
CA ALA A 323 -20.88 -33.26 17.63
C ALA A 323 -19.78 -32.24 17.30
N ILE A 324 -19.15 -32.40 16.14
CA ILE A 324 -18.09 -31.51 15.65
C ILE A 324 -18.65 -30.73 14.45
N GLN A 325 -18.67 -29.41 14.56
CA GLN A 325 -18.98 -28.49 13.47
C GLN A 325 -17.70 -27.78 13.04
N ARG A 326 -17.43 -27.73 11.74
CA ARG A 326 -16.35 -26.91 11.17
C ARG A 326 -16.94 -25.59 10.70
N TYR A 327 -16.36 -24.47 11.12
CA TYR A 327 -16.72 -23.16 10.60
C TYR A 327 -16.02 -22.92 9.27
N LYS A 328 -16.75 -22.47 8.26
CA LYS A 328 -16.16 -22.02 6.98
C LYS A 328 -16.06 -20.50 6.91
N GLY A 329 -17.06 -19.80 7.43
CA GLY A 329 -17.07 -18.35 7.50
C GLY A 329 -17.56 -17.82 8.83
N LEU A 330 -17.18 -16.58 9.14
CA LEU A 330 -17.55 -15.85 10.36
C LEU A 330 -19.06 -15.65 10.48
N GLY A 331 -19.78 -15.64 9.35
CA GLY A 331 -21.24 -15.52 9.31
C GLY A 331 -22.00 -16.74 9.85
N GLU A 332 -21.34 -17.89 10.03
CA GLU A 332 -21.94 -19.09 10.64
C GLU A 332 -22.01 -19.00 12.17
N MET A 333 -21.21 -18.11 12.76
CA MET A 333 -21.19 -17.88 14.20
C MET A 333 -22.30 -16.90 14.58
N ASN A 334 -22.96 -17.14 15.70
CA ASN A 334 -23.83 -16.11 16.28
C ASN A 334 -23.00 -15.03 17.02
N ALA A 335 -23.64 -13.90 17.34
CA ALA A 335 -22.96 -12.75 17.95
C ALA A 335 -22.23 -13.08 19.27
N LYS A 336 -22.81 -13.96 20.08
CA LYS A 336 -22.20 -14.39 21.35
C LYS A 336 -20.96 -15.24 21.11
N GLN A 337 -21.04 -16.19 20.18
CA GLN A 337 -19.91 -17.06 19.83
C GLN A 337 -18.75 -16.24 19.25
N LEU A 338 -19.04 -15.30 18.35
CA LEU A 338 -18.03 -14.43 17.76
C LEU A 338 -17.34 -13.56 18.81
N TRP A 339 -18.11 -13.02 19.77
CA TRP A 339 -17.57 -12.30 20.92
C TRP A 339 -16.61 -13.18 21.74
N GLU A 340 -17.10 -14.29 22.28
CA GLU A 340 -16.39 -15.12 23.26
C GLU A 340 -15.10 -15.75 22.70
N THR A 341 -15.00 -15.91 21.38
CA THR A 341 -13.90 -16.62 20.72
C THR A 341 -12.89 -15.70 20.03
N THR A 342 -13.34 -14.57 19.48
CA THR A 342 -12.55 -13.79 18.50
C THR A 342 -12.47 -12.30 18.84
N MET A 343 -13.47 -11.73 19.52
CA MET A 343 -13.51 -10.28 19.78
C MET A 343 -13.21 -9.90 21.23
N ASP A 344 -13.50 -10.77 22.19
CA ASP A 344 -13.26 -10.55 23.62
C ASP A 344 -11.75 -10.39 23.92
N PRO A 345 -11.28 -9.20 24.35
CA PRO A 345 -9.86 -8.97 24.65
C PRO A 345 -9.26 -9.94 25.66
N ASP A 346 -10.06 -10.51 26.56
CA ASP A 346 -9.59 -11.42 27.62
C ASP A 346 -9.40 -12.86 27.14
N ARG A 347 -9.99 -13.22 25.97
CA ARG A 347 -10.03 -14.61 25.47
C ARG A 347 -9.50 -14.78 24.05
N ARG A 348 -9.54 -13.73 23.24
CA ARG A 348 -9.19 -13.80 21.83
C ARG A 348 -7.71 -14.08 21.61
N THR A 349 -7.42 -14.71 20.48
CA THR A 349 -6.07 -14.79 19.93
C THR A 349 -6.00 -13.90 18.68
N ILE A 350 -5.03 -12.99 18.64
CA ILE A 350 -4.77 -12.12 17.49
C ILE A 350 -3.28 -12.15 17.15
N LEU A 351 -2.95 -12.13 15.87
CA LEU A 351 -1.58 -12.04 15.39
C LEU A 351 -1.23 -10.57 15.16
N LYS A 352 -0.16 -10.09 15.78
CA LYS A 352 0.38 -8.75 15.52
C LYS A 352 1.24 -8.80 14.26
N VAL A 353 0.98 -7.91 13.31
CA VAL A 353 1.78 -7.80 12.09
C VAL A 353 3.01 -6.94 12.37
N THR A 354 4.18 -7.43 11.98
CA THR A 354 5.47 -6.72 12.08
C THR A 354 6.19 -6.73 10.73
N ILE A 355 7.11 -5.79 10.54
CA ILE A 355 8.02 -5.77 9.39
C ILE A 355 9.42 -6.04 9.94
N ASP A 356 9.87 -7.27 9.79
CA ASP A 356 11.21 -7.66 10.26
C ASP A 356 12.29 -7.26 9.25
N ASP A 357 12.01 -7.43 7.95
CA ASP A 357 12.86 -7.00 6.84
C ASP A 357 11.98 -6.37 5.75
N ALA A 358 12.07 -5.04 5.63
CA ALA A 358 11.30 -4.27 4.66
C ALA A 358 11.69 -4.58 3.20
N VAL A 359 12.95 -4.94 2.95
CA VAL A 359 13.45 -5.27 1.59
C VAL A 359 12.90 -6.63 1.17
N LEU A 360 12.95 -7.61 2.06
CA LEU A 360 12.39 -8.93 1.78
C LEU A 360 10.87 -8.86 1.62
N ALA A 361 10.19 -8.11 2.50
CA ALA A 361 8.74 -7.90 2.39
C ALA A 361 8.36 -7.25 1.05
N ASP A 362 9.10 -6.21 0.63
CA ASP A 362 8.92 -5.56 -0.67
C ASP A 362 9.05 -6.54 -1.84
N GLN A 363 10.10 -7.36 -1.85
CA GLN A 363 10.32 -8.39 -2.88
C GLN A 363 9.19 -9.43 -2.92
N ILE A 364 8.70 -9.86 -1.75
CA ILE A 364 7.59 -10.81 -1.65
C ILE A 364 6.30 -10.17 -2.19
N PHE A 365 5.96 -8.95 -1.79
CA PHE A 365 4.79 -8.24 -2.30
C PHE A 365 4.90 -8.00 -3.82
N GLN A 366 6.07 -7.62 -4.32
CA GLN A 366 6.29 -7.45 -5.75
C GLN A 366 6.11 -8.76 -6.52
N THR A 367 6.63 -9.87 -5.99
CA THR A 367 6.50 -11.21 -6.61
C THR A 367 5.05 -11.68 -6.62
N LEU A 368 4.35 -11.58 -5.48
CA LEU A 368 3.00 -12.11 -5.32
C LEU A 368 1.93 -11.18 -5.91
N MET A 369 2.09 -9.87 -5.75
CA MET A 369 1.05 -8.89 -6.07
C MET A 369 1.37 -8.07 -7.32
N GLY A 370 2.61 -8.09 -7.81
CA GLY A 370 3.04 -7.33 -8.99
C GLY A 370 2.61 -7.92 -10.35
N ASP A 371 2.97 -7.23 -11.42
CA ASP A 371 2.45 -7.52 -12.76
C ASP A 371 3.07 -8.71 -13.47
N VAL A 372 4.29 -9.10 -13.08
CA VAL A 372 5.02 -10.19 -13.72
C VAL A 372 4.52 -11.55 -13.23
N VAL A 373 4.12 -12.43 -14.16
CA VAL A 373 3.48 -13.71 -13.84
C VAL A 373 4.50 -14.80 -13.49
N ASP A 374 5.62 -14.86 -14.21
CA ASP A 374 6.58 -15.98 -14.06
C ASP A 374 7.18 -16.09 -12.66
N PRO A 375 7.65 -15.01 -12.00
CA PRO A 375 8.17 -15.09 -10.63
C PRO A 375 7.12 -15.60 -9.64
N ARG A 376 5.87 -15.15 -9.79
CA ARG A 376 4.75 -15.59 -8.97
C ARG A 376 4.49 -17.08 -9.14
N ARG A 377 4.48 -17.56 -10.38
CA ARG A 377 4.28 -18.98 -10.70
C ARG A 377 5.37 -19.84 -10.06
N LEU A 378 6.63 -19.46 -10.21
CA LEU A 378 7.76 -20.16 -9.61
C LEU A 378 7.66 -20.18 -8.08
N PHE A 379 7.27 -19.06 -7.47
CA PHE A 379 7.04 -18.99 -6.03
C PHE A 379 5.96 -19.98 -5.59
N ILE A 380 4.83 -20.05 -6.30
CA ILE A 380 3.75 -21.01 -6.00
C ILE A 380 4.24 -22.45 -6.17
N GLU A 381 4.93 -22.78 -7.27
CA GLU A 381 5.43 -24.13 -7.53
C GLU A 381 6.43 -24.59 -6.45
N GLN A 382 7.32 -23.71 -5.99
CA GLN A 382 8.29 -24.01 -4.95
C GLN A 382 7.64 -24.19 -3.57
N ASN A 383 6.57 -23.44 -3.29
CA ASN A 383 5.92 -23.42 -1.98
C ASN A 383 4.65 -24.28 -1.90
N ALA A 384 4.21 -24.89 -3.01
CA ALA A 384 2.96 -25.68 -3.07
C ALA A 384 2.92 -26.84 -2.06
N ARG A 385 4.08 -27.40 -1.69
CA ARG A 385 4.17 -28.51 -0.73
C ARG A 385 3.83 -28.11 0.71
N PHE A 386 3.83 -26.82 1.03
CA PHE A 386 3.50 -26.31 2.37
C PHE A 386 1.99 -26.07 2.56
N VAL A 387 1.18 -26.23 1.50
CA VAL A 387 -0.26 -26.01 1.57
C VAL A 387 -0.95 -27.29 2.06
N SER A 388 -1.43 -27.26 3.29
CA SER A 388 -2.20 -28.35 3.91
C SER A 388 -3.71 -28.22 3.71
N ASN A 389 -4.21 -27.01 3.47
CA ASN A 389 -5.64 -26.71 3.32
C ASN A 389 -5.93 -26.13 1.92
N LEU A 390 -6.06 -27.00 0.92
CA LEU A 390 -6.69 -26.66 -0.36
C LEU A 390 -8.16 -27.05 -0.27
N ASP A 391 -9.06 -26.08 -0.46
CA ASP A 391 -10.44 -26.40 -0.83
C ASP A 391 -10.39 -27.02 -2.24
N VAL A 392 -10.48 -28.36 -2.31
CA VAL A 392 -10.61 -29.14 -3.55
C VAL A 392 -12.09 -29.40 -3.82
#